data_AF-A0A0W1AWT1-F1
#
_entry.id   AF-A0A0W1AWT1-F1
#
_cell.length_a   1.000
_cell.length_b   1.000
_cell.length_c   1.000
_cell.angle_alpha   90.00
_cell.angle_beta   90.00
_cell.angle_gamma   90.00
#
_symmetry.space_group_name_H-M   'P 1'
#
loop_
_entity.id
_entity.type
_entity.pdbx_description
1 polymer ?
#
loop_
_entity_poly.entity_id
_entity_poly.type
_entity_poly.pdbx_seq_one_letter_code
_entity_poly.pdbx_strand_id
1 'polypeptide(L)'
;MVSSTLNLRDDVFFETLIFPAIYWVPISALGKTRYTKQDIKIKFSNIDPEEISNMICNPYELIQYIQINCFTENLQEHEYKIVDNNEWEIHKNGYKALKDNNGSCASLASIFYNILSKYYSNIGNLCVMSNSGGGHVINYIYTNGYYYFIDLYAQLGCYAPFIPVETGEKRDFVKTSYITGGCLKTSSIDSFIKYFDKYTKLKKKEFLYYTYNMPVCPPASITVENDYLSLLLPYNHNIKIMNKNTLSKIKVRFVEFKDESD
;
A
#
# COMPACT_ATOMS: atom_id res chain seq x y z
N MET A 1 -19.87 22.54 -3.32
CA MET A 1 -19.32 21.58 -2.32
C MET A 1 -18.10 20.91 -2.95
N VAL A 2 -16.91 21.02 -2.35
CA VAL A 2 -15.67 20.51 -2.97
C VAL A 2 -15.30 19.18 -2.31
N SER A 3 -15.58 18.07 -3.01
CA SER A 3 -15.17 16.70 -2.66
C SER A 3 -13.73 16.35 -3.08
N SER A 4 -13.10 17.20 -3.89
CA SER A 4 -11.71 17.05 -4.34
C SER A 4 -10.72 17.46 -3.25
N THR A 5 -9.71 16.65 -2.95
CA THR A 5 -8.66 16.96 -1.95
C THR A 5 -7.39 17.51 -2.60
N LEU A 6 -6.21 17.18 -2.06
CA LEU A 6 -4.91 17.71 -2.48
C LEU A 6 -4.65 17.33 -3.95
N ASN A 7 -4.74 16.04 -4.24
CA ASN A 7 -4.48 15.44 -5.55
C ASN A 7 -5.71 14.78 -6.18
N LEU A 8 -6.71 14.39 -5.38
CA LEU A 8 -7.91 13.69 -5.86
C LEU A 8 -8.91 14.62 -6.57
N ARG A 9 -9.61 14.09 -7.57
CA ARG A 9 -10.70 14.74 -8.28
C ARG A 9 -11.90 13.79 -8.39
N ASP A 10 -13.03 14.21 -7.83
CA ASP A 10 -14.21 13.34 -7.68
C ASP A 10 -14.98 13.14 -8.99
N ASP A 11 -14.94 14.15 -9.87
CA ASP A 11 -15.67 14.17 -11.12
C ASP A 11 -14.75 14.31 -12.33
N VAL A 12 -13.80 13.39 -12.45
CA VAL A 12 -12.95 13.23 -13.63
C VAL A 12 -13.01 11.79 -14.12
N PHE A 13 -12.81 11.61 -15.41
CA PHE A 13 -12.71 10.31 -16.05
C PHE A 13 -11.58 10.33 -17.06
N PHE A 14 -10.59 9.47 -16.87
CA PHE A 14 -9.49 9.29 -17.81
C PHE A 14 -8.87 7.90 -17.65
N GLU A 15 -8.19 7.47 -18.71
CA GLU A 15 -7.38 6.26 -18.71
C GLU A 15 -6.11 6.52 -19.52
N THR A 16 -5.05 6.95 -18.83
CA THR A 16 -3.85 7.48 -19.45
C THR A 16 -2.73 6.45 -19.44
N LEU A 17 -2.30 6.00 -20.61
CA LEU A 17 -1.21 5.02 -20.73
C LEU A 17 0.14 5.63 -20.33
N ILE A 18 0.69 5.19 -19.19
CA ILE A 18 1.97 5.68 -18.66
C ILE A 18 3.15 4.74 -18.97
N PHE A 19 2.88 3.43 -19.03
CA PHE A 19 3.84 2.37 -19.36
C PHE A 19 3.09 1.23 -20.06
N PRO A 20 3.74 0.35 -20.87
CA PRO A 20 3.04 -0.76 -21.51
C PRO A 20 2.15 -1.55 -20.54
N ALA A 21 0.85 -1.62 -20.86
CA ALA A 21 -0.20 -2.24 -20.05
C ALA A 21 -0.44 -1.63 -18.64
N ILE A 22 0.06 -0.42 -18.37
CA ILE A 22 -0.21 0.35 -17.15
C ILE A 22 -0.88 1.66 -17.52
N TYR A 23 -2.09 1.83 -16.99
CA TYR A 23 -2.88 3.03 -17.15
C TYR A 23 -3.00 3.74 -15.81
N TRP A 24 -2.73 5.04 -15.80
CA TRP A 24 -3.15 5.88 -14.71
C TRP A 24 -4.63 6.22 -14.90
N VAL A 25 -5.42 5.98 -13.86
CA VAL A 25 -6.86 6.26 -13.80
C VAL A 25 -7.16 7.10 -12.55
N PRO A 26 -8.30 7.79 -12.46
CA PRO A 26 -8.67 8.44 -11.21
C PRO A 26 -9.09 7.40 -10.17
N ILE A 27 -8.83 7.66 -8.90
CA ILE A 27 -9.26 6.84 -7.76
C ILE A 27 -10.79 6.70 -7.75
N SER A 28 -11.52 7.72 -8.24
CA SER A 28 -12.98 7.70 -8.37
C SER A 28 -13.51 6.58 -9.29
N ALA A 29 -12.65 5.99 -10.13
CA ALA A 29 -12.98 4.79 -10.91
C ALA A 29 -13.30 3.57 -10.04
N LEU A 30 -12.87 3.56 -8.77
CA LEU A 30 -13.19 2.52 -7.79
C LEU A 30 -14.33 2.91 -6.84
N GLY A 31 -14.90 4.10 -6.99
CA GLY A 31 -15.99 4.62 -6.18
C GLY A 31 -15.84 6.12 -5.94
N LYS A 32 -16.92 6.87 -6.13
CA LYS A 32 -16.99 8.30 -5.82
C LYS A 32 -17.27 8.53 -4.33
N THR A 33 -16.98 9.72 -3.83
CA THR A 33 -17.30 10.05 -2.44
C THR A 33 -18.77 10.37 -2.25
N ARG A 34 -19.32 9.96 -1.10
CA ARG A 34 -20.62 10.44 -0.60
C ARG A 34 -20.48 11.63 0.35
N TYR A 35 -19.24 12.00 0.68
CA TYR A 35 -18.90 13.00 1.68
C TYR A 35 -18.16 14.18 1.06
N THR A 36 -18.48 15.38 1.53
CA THR A 36 -17.64 16.56 1.35
C THR A 36 -16.48 16.58 2.36
N LYS A 37 -15.50 17.47 2.17
CA LYS A 37 -14.46 17.70 3.18
C LYS A 37 -15.03 18.03 4.56
N GLN A 38 -16.11 18.82 4.59
CA GLN A 38 -16.74 19.23 5.85
C GLN A 38 -17.48 18.07 6.50
N ASP A 39 -18.13 17.21 5.70
CA ASP A 39 -18.72 15.97 6.21
C ASP A 39 -17.66 15.10 6.86
N ILE A 40 -16.49 14.93 6.22
CA ILE A 40 -15.43 14.09 6.80
C ILE A 40 -14.95 14.67 8.13
N LYS A 41 -14.69 15.99 8.20
CA LYS A 41 -14.24 16.65 9.44
C LYS A 41 -15.26 16.55 10.57
N ILE A 42 -16.55 16.69 10.28
CA ILE A 42 -17.59 16.66 11.31
C ILE A 42 -17.91 15.21 11.69
N LYS A 43 -18.21 14.38 10.69
CA LYS A 43 -18.76 13.03 10.91
C LYS A 43 -17.73 12.07 11.47
N PHE A 44 -16.44 12.23 11.17
CA PHE A 44 -15.41 11.30 11.63
C PHE A 44 -14.63 11.82 12.83
N SER A 45 -15.02 12.98 13.37
CA SER A 45 -14.43 13.51 14.60
C SER A 45 -14.85 12.64 15.78
N ASN A 46 -13.88 12.14 16.55
CA ASN A 46 -14.09 11.33 17.76
C ASN A 46 -14.88 10.02 17.55
N ILE A 47 -14.85 9.46 16.34
CA ILE A 47 -15.45 8.15 16.03
C ILE A 47 -14.42 7.04 16.28
N ASP A 48 -14.88 5.90 16.81
CA ASP A 48 -14.06 4.70 16.97
C ASP A 48 -13.59 4.17 15.59
N PRO A 49 -12.30 3.83 15.40
CA PRO A 49 -11.81 3.16 14.19
C PRO A 49 -12.70 2.05 13.61
N GLU A 50 -13.37 1.26 14.43
CA GLU A 50 -14.29 0.22 13.95
C GLU A 50 -15.54 0.81 13.27
N GLU A 51 -16.09 1.89 13.80
CA GLU A 51 -17.21 2.62 13.21
C GLU A 51 -16.80 3.31 11.90
N ILE A 52 -15.59 3.87 11.84
CA ILE A 52 -15.00 4.45 10.61
C ILE A 52 -15.02 3.42 9.49
N SER A 53 -14.68 2.16 9.80
CA SER A 53 -14.69 1.09 8.82
C SER A 53 -16.06 0.94 8.17
N ASN A 54 -17.16 1.12 8.90
CA ASN A 54 -18.53 0.94 8.41
C ASN A 54 -19.03 2.12 7.57
N MET A 55 -18.37 3.27 7.68
CA MET A 55 -18.73 4.49 6.97
C MET A 55 -17.99 4.63 5.64
N ILE A 56 -16.72 4.21 5.58
CA ILE A 56 -15.88 4.33 4.37
C ILE A 56 -16.05 3.08 3.51
N CYS A 57 -16.56 3.26 2.28
CA CYS A 57 -16.88 2.11 1.42
C CYS A 57 -15.98 1.98 0.19
N ASN A 58 -15.10 2.94 -0.08
CA ASN A 58 -14.24 2.92 -1.26
C ASN A 58 -12.88 3.62 -1.01
N PRO A 59 -11.87 3.38 -1.87
CA PRO A 59 -10.56 4.00 -1.74
C PRO A 59 -10.58 5.53 -1.76
N TYR A 60 -11.50 6.15 -2.51
CA TYR A 60 -11.57 7.61 -2.61
C TYR A 60 -11.92 8.22 -1.25
N GLU A 61 -12.96 7.71 -0.59
CA GLU A 61 -13.35 8.12 0.76
C GLU A 61 -12.25 7.86 1.79
N LEU A 62 -11.55 6.72 1.69
CA LEU A 62 -10.45 6.40 2.59
C LEU A 62 -9.28 7.39 2.47
N ILE A 63 -8.84 7.66 1.24
CA ILE A 63 -7.75 8.61 1.01
C ILE A 63 -8.15 10.01 1.48
N GLN A 64 -9.39 10.42 1.21
CA GLN A 64 -9.89 11.70 1.74
C GLN A 64 -9.85 11.74 3.26
N TYR A 65 -10.31 10.69 3.94
CA TYR A 65 -10.28 10.59 5.40
C TYR A 65 -8.85 10.76 5.95
N ILE A 66 -7.89 10.02 5.38
CA ILE A 66 -6.47 10.06 5.78
C ILE A 66 -5.87 11.47 5.57
N GLN A 67 -6.15 12.10 4.43
CA GLN A 67 -5.64 13.43 4.11
C GLN A 67 -6.26 14.54 4.98
N ILE A 68 -7.55 14.44 5.29
CA ILE A 68 -8.28 15.46 6.05
C ILE A 68 -7.98 15.39 7.55
N ASN A 69 -7.77 14.19 8.09
CA ASN A 69 -7.40 13.97 9.49
C ASN A 69 -5.88 14.07 9.74
N CYS A 70 -5.11 14.48 8.72
CA CYS A 70 -3.68 14.72 8.82
C CYS A 70 -2.91 13.52 9.40
N PHE A 71 -3.20 12.30 8.94
CA PHE A 71 -2.46 11.12 9.34
C PHE A 71 -0.96 11.32 9.09
N THR A 72 -0.13 10.94 10.06
CA THR A 72 1.32 11.17 10.01
C THR A 72 2.08 9.87 9.81
N GLU A 73 3.24 9.96 9.17
CA GLU A 73 4.12 8.80 9.09
C GLU A 73 4.81 8.52 10.42
N ASN A 74 5.00 7.24 10.74
CA ASN A 74 5.82 6.79 11.85
C ASN A 74 6.54 5.51 11.42
N LEU A 75 7.85 5.61 11.16
CA LEU A 75 8.68 4.51 10.69
C LEU A 75 9.24 3.64 11.83
N GLN A 76 9.04 4.03 13.09
CA GLN A 76 9.54 3.34 14.28
C GLN A 76 8.41 2.62 15.04
N GLU A 77 7.27 2.40 14.38
CA GLU A 77 6.07 1.84 15.00
C GLU A 77 6.08 0.32 15.14
N HIS A 78 7.02 -0.37 14.47
CA HIS A 78 7.15 -1.81 14.57
C HIS A 78 7.66 -2.26 15.94
N GLU A 79 7.26 -3.46 16.32
CA GLU A 79 7.77 -4.17 17.49
C GLU A 79 8.71 -5.29 17.04
N TYR A 80 9.74 -5.56 17.84
CA TYR A 80 10.63 -6.70 17.63
C TYR A 80 10.35 -7.78 18.67
N LYS A 81 10.14 -9.02 18.22
CA LYS A 81 10.03 -10.20 19.09
C LYS A 81 11.09 -11.23 18.70
N ILE A 82 11.71 -11.86 19.69
CA ILE A 82 12.62 -12.99 19.45
C ILE A 82 11.80 -14.28 19.52
N VAL A 83 11.75 -15.02 18.41
CA VAL A 83 11.08 -16.33 18.31
C VAL A 83 12.03 -17.30 17.59
N ASP A 84 12.29 -18.46 18.21
CA ASP A 84 13.23 -19.47 17.70
C ASP A 84 14.61 -18.92 17.33
N ASN A 85 15.17 -18.05 18.18
CA ASN A 85 16.45 -17.33 17.98
C ASN A 85 16.51 -16.39 16.77
N ASN A 86 15.36 -16.05 16.18
CA ASN A 86 15.27 -15.03 15.13
C ASN A 86 14.55 -13.80 15.69
N GLU A 87 15.04 -12.62 15.34
CA GLU A 87 14.35 -11.36 15.63
C GLU A 87 13.34 -11.09 14.52
N TRP A 88 12.06 -10.95 14.89
CA TRP A 88 10.93 -10.74 14.00
C TRP A 88 10.41 -9.32 14.14
N GLU A 89 10.33 -8.61 13.02
CA GLU A 89 9.62 -7.33 12.90
C GLU A 89 8.12 -7.62 12.80
N ILE A 90 7.34 -6.99 13.69
CA ILE A 90 5.89 -7.09 13.78
C ILE A 90 5.29 -5.70 13.61
N HIS A 91 4.36 -5.58 12.66
CA HIS A 91 3.73 -4.31 12.33
C HIS A 91 2.42 -4.09 13.08
N LYS A 92 2.11 -2.83 13.40
CA LYS A 92 0.83 -2.44 13.97
C LYS A 92 -0.33 -2.76 13.03
N ASN A 93 -1.44 -3.22 13.61
CA ASN A 93 -2.68 -3.43 12.89
C ASN A 93 -3.33 -2.10 12.43
N GLY A 94 -4.25 -2.17 11.46
CA GLY A 94 -4.87 -0.98 10.88
C GLY A 94 -5.70 -0.16 11.87
N TYR A 95 -6.48 -0.79 12.74
CA TYR A 95 -7.34 -0.07 13.70
C TYR A 95 -6.54 0.70 14.75
N LYS A 96 -5.45 0.11 15.26
CA LYS A 96 -4.53 0.78 16.18
C LYS A 96 -3.83 1.95 15.48
N ALA A 97 -3.45 1.79 14.22
CA ALA A 97 -2.86 2.88 13.43
C ALA A 97 -3.85 4.04 13.22
N LEU A 98 -5.12 3.76 12.93
CA LEU A 98 -6.19 4.77 12.87
C LEU A 98 -6.35 5.50 14.20
N LYS A 99 -6.40 4.74 15.31
CA LYS A 99 -6.52 5.30 16.67
C LYS A 99 -5.38 6.23 17.03
N ASP A 100 -4.15 5.84 16.67
CA ASP A 100 -2.95 6.63 16.94
C ASP A 100 -2.74 7.78 15.93
N ASN A 101 -3.51 7.76 14.82
CA ASN A 101 -3.38 8.66 13.67
C ASN A 101 -1.94 8.75 13.11
N ASN A 102 -1.21 7.63 13.19
CA ASN A 102 0.14 7.51 12.63
C ASN A 102 0.52 6.06 12.32
N GLY A 103 1.46 5.88 11.39
CA GLY A 103 1.98 4.56 11.04
C GLY A 103 2.93 4.53 9.84
N SER A 104 3.41 3.34 9.52
CA SER A 104 4.29 3.06 8.39
C SER A 104 3.49 2.70 7.13
N CYS A 105 4.20 2.34 6.05
CA CYS A 105 3.55 1.78 4.85
C CYS A 105 2.78 0.47 5.16
N ALA A 106 3.30 -0.35 6.08
CA ALA A 106 2.63 -1.57 6.53
C ALA A 106 1.35 -1.26 7.32
N SER A 107 1.36 -0.23 8.17
CA SER A 107 0.15 0.18 8.91
C SER A 107 -0.93 0.73 7.98
N LEU A 108 -0.57 1.59 7.01
CA LEU A 108 -1.53 2.11 6.03
C LEU A 108 -2.07 1.01 5.10
N ALA A 109 -1.22 0.07 4.68
CA ALA A 109 -1.68 -1.10 3.94
C ALA A 109 -2.69 -1.93 4.75
N SER A 110 -2.46 -2.07 6.05
CA SER A 110 -3.36 -2.72 7.01
C SER A 110 -4.68 -1.95 7.17
N ILE A 111 -4.65 -0.61 7.25
CA ILE A 111 -5.85 0.24 7.26
C ILE A 111 -6.70 -0.01 6.02
N PHE A 112 -6.07 0.04 4.85
CA PHE A 112 -6.73 -0.15 3.57
C PHE A 112 -7.43 -1.52 3.50
N TYR A 113 -6.73 -2.59 3.89
CA TYR A 113 -7.30 -3.94 3.90
C TYR A 113 -8.46 -4.07 4.90
N ASN A 114 -8.28 -3.63 6.16
CA ASN A 114 -9.28 -3.76 7.22
C ASN A 114 -10.59 -3.03 6.89
N ILE A 115 -10.50 -1.84 6.29
CA ILE A 115 -11.68 -1.05 5.94
C ILE A 115 -12.37 -1.60 4.67
N LEU A 116 -11.60 -1.91 3.63
CA LEU A 116 -12.15 -2.12 2.29
C LEU A 116 -12.40 -3.59 1.94
N SER A 117 -11.84 -4.56 2.66
CA SER A 117 -12.02 -6.00 2.36
C SER A 117 -13.48 -6.48 2.41
N LYS A 118 -14.36 -5.79 3.15
CA LYS A 118 -15.80 -6.08 3.14
C LYS A 118 -16.53 -5.61 1.88
N TYR A 119 -15.94 -4.69 1.11
CA TYR A 119 -16.53 -4.13 -0.11
C TYR A 119 -15.88 -4.68 -1.39
N TYR A 120 -14.66 -5.22 -1.29
CA TYR A 120 -13.93 -5.77 -2.43
C TYR A 120 -13.43 -7.18 -2.11
N SER A 121 -14.00 -8.19 -2.77
CA SER A 121 -13.68 -9.60 -2.52
C SER A 121 -12.24 -9.98 -2.89
N ASN A 122 -11.62 -9.26 -3.84
CA ASN A 122 -10.24 -9.50 -4.25
C ASN A 122 -9.42 -8.25 -3.95
N ILE A 123 -8.95 -8.14 -2.71
CA ILE A 123 -8.09 -7.08 -2.24
C ILE A 123 -6.83 -7.72 -1.65
N GLY A 124 -5.70 -7.04 -1.75
CA GLY A 124 -4.47 -7.54 -1.17
C GLY A 124 -3.38 -6.49 -1.18
N ASN A 125 -2.18 -6.97 -0.87
CA ASN A 125 -1.00 -6.15 -0.73
C ASN A 125 0.12 -6.75 -1.59
N LEU A 126 0.89 -5.89 -2.25
CA LEU A 126 2.14 -6.20 -2.90
C LEU A 126 3.28 -5.61 -2.07
N CYS A 127 4.10 -6.48 -1.49
CA CYS A 127 5.36 -6.09 -0.88
C CYS A 127 6.46 -6.02 -1.92
N VAL A 128 7.31 -5.01 -1.75
CA VAL A 128 8.55 -4.83 -2.49
C VAL A 128 9.68 -4.76 -1.48
N MET A 129 10.63 -5.69 -1.52
CA MET A 129 11.77 -5.75 -0.60
C MET A 129 13.07 -5.68 -1.40
N SER A 130 13.90 -4.68 -1.15
CA SER A 130 15.21 -4.55 -1.78
C SER A 130 16.26 -5.38 -1.04
N ASN A 131 17.30 -5.81 -1.74
CA ASN A 131 18.42 -6.54 -1.13
C ASN A 131 19.22 -5.76 -0.08
N SER A 132 18.94 -4.46 0.10
CA SER A 132 19.51 -3.63 1.17
C SER A 132 18.61 -3.53 2.41
N GLY A 133 17.56 -4.35 2.52
CA GLY A 133 16.61 -4.34 3.66
C GLY A 133 15.48 -3.32 3.57
N GLY A 134 15.52 -2.39 2.61
CA GLY A 134 14.44 -1.42 2.44
C GLY A 134 13.21 -2.08 1.81
N GLY A 135 12.08 -2.02 2.50
CA GLY A 135 10.78 -2.54 2.07
C GLY A 135 9.75 -1.44 1.77
N HIS A 136 8.72 -1.79 1.01
CA HIS A 136 7.51 -0.98 0.82
C HIS A 136 6.29 -1.88 0.57
N VAL A 137 5.10 -1.43 0.97
CA VAL A 137 3.84 -2.16 0.78
C VAL A 137 2.86 -1.31 -0.01
N ILE A 138 2.28 -1.88 -1.06
CA ILE A 138 1.34 -1.22 -1.97
C ILE A 138 0.05 -2.04 -2.00
N ASN A 139 -1.10 -1.40 -1.82
CA ASN A 139 -2.38 -2.09 -1.90
C ASN A 139 -2.78 -2.35 -3.35
N TYR A 140 -3.59 -3.38 -3.57
CA TYR A 140 -4.29 -3.57 -4.82
C TYR A 140 -5.73 -4.06 -4.61
N ILE A 141 -6.60 -3.71 -5.55
CA ILE A 141 -7.95 -4.26 -5.70
C ILE A 141 -8.06 -4.89 -7.09
N TYR A 142 -8.55 -6.12 -7.18
CA TYR A 142 -8.89 -6.76 -8.44
C TYR A 142 -10.41 -6.74 -8.66
N THR A 143 -10.85 -6.02 -9.68
CA THR A 143 -12.27 -5.90 -10.03
C THR A 143 -12.42 -5.67 -11.53
N ASN A 144 -13.54 -6.11 -12.11
CA ASN A 144 -13.84 -5.93 -13.53
C ASN A 144 -12.73 -6.38 -14.49
N GLY A 145 -11.97 -7.42 -14.13
CA GLY A 145 -10.88 -7.98 -14.93
C GLY A 145 -9.54 -7.23 -14.84
N TYR A 146 -9.40 -6.25 -13.95
CA TYR A 146 -8.17 -5.45 -13.79
C TYR A 146 -7.75 -5.34 -12.33
N TYR A 147 -6.43 -5.27 -12.12
CA TYR A 147 -5.80 -4.83 -10.88
C TYR A 147 -5.70 -3.31 -10.86
N TYR A 148 -6.01 -2.73 -9.72
CA TYR A 148 -5.84 -1.31 -9.41
C TYR A 148 -4.90 -1.19 -8.22
N PHE A 149 -3.68 -0.74 -8.46
CA PHE A 149 -2.70 -0.51 -7.42
C PHE A 149 -2.85 0.89 -6.84
N ILE A 150 -2.89 0.97 -5.51
CA ILE A 150 -3.04 2.19 -4.75
C ILE A 150 -2.02 2.17 -3.61
N ASP A 151 -1.13 3.15 -3.62
CA ASP A 151 -0.15 3.34 -2.55
C ASP A 151 -0.70 4.33 -1.53
N LEU A 152 -1.38 3.84 -0.49
CA LEU A 152 -1.99 4.70 0.52
C LEU A 152 -0.93 5.53 1.29
N TYR A 153 0.28 5.01 1.44
CA TYR A 153 1.39 5.74 2.05
C TYR A 153 1.80 6.95 1.20
N ALA A 154 1.88 6.79 -0.12
CA ALA A 154 2.12 7.91 -1.02
C ALA A 154 0.99 8.96 -1.01
N GLN A 155 -0.21 8.62 -0.52
CA GLN A 155 -1.33 9.58 -0.43
C GLN A 155 -1.32 10.48 0.82
N LEU A 156 -0.37 10.30 1.75
CA LEU A 156 -0.26 11.18 2.91
C LEU A 156 -0.03 12.63 2.51
N GLY A 157 -0.51 13.57 3.35
CA GLY A 157 -0.46 15.00 3.05
C GLY A 157 0.96 15.52 2.80
N CYS A 158 1.97 15.00 3.50
CA CYS A 158 3.38 15.34 3.29
C CYS A 158 3.92 14.93 1.91
N TYR A 159 3.31 13.94 1.26
CA TYR A 159 3.71 13.44 -0.05
C TYR A 159 2.92 14.01 -1.22
N ALA A 160 1.85 14.77 -0.95
CA ALA A 160 1.01 15.40 -1.97
C ALA A 160 1.78 16.21 -3.04
N PRO A 161 2.86 16.95 -2.72
CA PRO A 161 3.64 17.66 -3.73
C PRO A 161 4.41 16.76 -4.71
N PHE A 162 4.53 15.47 -4.40
CA PHE A 162 5.39 14.51 -5.11
C PHE A 162 4.62 13.42 -5.85
N ILE A 163 3.29 13.49 -5.84
CA ILE A 163 2.35 12.56 -6.50
C ILE A 163 1.50 13.30 -7.54
N PRO A 164 0.87 12.60 -8.51
CA PRO A 164 0.13 13.28 -9.56
C PRO A 164 -1.23 13.78 -9.06
N VAL A 165 -1.60 14.99 -9.47
CA VAL A 165 -2.99 15.48 -9.42
C VAL A 165 -3.77 14.79 -10.53
N GLU A 166 -5.00 14.34 -10.26
CA GLU A 166 -5.86 13.60 -11.20
C GLU A 166 -6.38 14.44 -12.38
N THR A 167 -5.48 14.88 -13.26
CA THR A 167 -5.78 15.64 -14.50
C THR A 167 -5.96 14.73 -15.71
N GLY A 168 -5.41 13.51 -15.66
CA GLY A 168 -5.31 12.62 -16.81
C GLY A 168 -4.21 13.00 -17.81
N GLU A 169 -3.52 14.12 -17.62
CA GLU A 169 -2.44 14.53 -18.51
C GLU A 169 -1.15 13.79 -18.16
N LYS A 170 -0.61 13.00 -19.10
CA LYS A 170 0.60 12.19 -18.88
C LYS A 170 1.79 13.01 -18.35
N ARG A 171 1.91 14.29 -18.75
CA ARG A 171 2.99 15.18 -18.30
C ARG A 171 2.95 15.45 -16.79
N ASP A 172 1.77 15.45 -16.19
CA ASP A 172 1.60 15.69 -14.75
C ASP A 172 2.02 14.45 -13.95
N PHE A 173 1.81 13.26 -14.53
CA PHE A 173 2.33 12.02 -13.97
C PHE A 173 3.84 11.90 -14.10
N VAL A 174 4.43 12.23 -15.25
CA VAL A 174 5.86 12.04 -15.49
C VAL A 174 6.75 12.92 -14.59
N LYS A 175 6.22 14.04 -14.08
CA LYS A 175 6.96 14.96 -13.21
C LYS A 175 6.99 14.54 -11.74
N THR A 176 6.31 13.47 -11.36
CA THR A 176 6.19 13.04 -9.96
C THR A 176 7.46 12.31 -9.51
N SER A 177 7.75 12.38 -8.20
CA SER A 177 8.85 11.63 -7.60
C SER A 177 8.41 10.22 -7.18
N TYR A 178 7.13 10.06 -6.81
CA TYR A 178 6.55 8.76 -6.43
C TYR A 178 5.76 8.15 -7.58
N ILE A 179 6.36 7.16 -8.22
CA ILE A 179 5.82 6.43 -9.38
C ILE A 179 4.55 5.62 -9.04
N THR A 180 4.28 5.39 -7.76
CA THR A 180 3.12 4.66 -7.22
C THR A 180 2.04 5.62 -6.67
N GLY A 181 2.27 6.93 -6.74
CA GLY A 181 1.39 7.94 -6.14
C GLY A 181 0.05 8.17 -6.85
N GLY A 182 -0.20 7.53 -7.99
CA GLY A 182 -1.50 7.53 -8.67
C GLY A 182 -2.17 6.15 -8.62
N CYS A 183 -3.47 6.08 -8.96
CA CYS A 183 -4.15 4.79 -9.14
C CYS A 183 -3.69 4.13 -10.45
N LEU A 184 -3.05 2.98 -10.35
CA LEU A 184 -2.47 2.28 -11.50
C LEU A 184 -3.29 1.05 -11.87
N LYS A 185 -3.99 1.12 -13.00
CA LYS A 185 -4.80 0.04 -13.57
C LYS A 185 -3.96 -0.82 -14.51
N THR A 186 -4.04 -2.14 -14.34
CA THR A 186 -3.37 -3.11 -15.22
C THR A 186 -4.07 -4.47 -15.21
N SER A 187 -3.82 -5.31 -16.22
CA SER A 187 -4.39 -6.65 -16.31
C SER A 187 -3.67 -7.69 -15.44
N SER A 188 -2.46 -7.41 -14.95
CA SER A 188 -1.70 -8.37 -14.14
C SER A 188 -0.71 -7.70 -13.19
N ILE A 189 -0.46 -8.34 -12.04
CA ILE A 189 0.58 -7.92 -11.09
C ILE A 189 1.97 -7.93 -11.76
N ASP A 190 2.23 -8.88 -12.66
CA ASP A 190 3.48 -8.94 -13.42
C ASP A 190 3.76 -7.67 -14.25
N SER A 191 2.72 -7.09 -14.85
CA SER A 191 2.84 -5.82 -15.58
C SER A 191 3.25 -4.68 -14.64
N PHE A 192 2.67 -4.64 -13.44
CA PHE A 192 3.02 -3.65 -12.42
C PHE A 192 4.47 -3.82 -11.93
N ILE A 193 4.91 -5.06 -11.70
CA ILE A 193 6.31 -5.35 -11.32
C ILE A 193 7.27 -4.87 -12.41
N LYS A 194 7.01 -5.16 -13.70
CA LYS A 194 7.82 -4.66 -14.81
C LYS A 194 7.89 -3.14 -14.88
N TYR A 195 6.78 -2.47 -14.57
CA TYR A 195 6.74 -1.02 -14.44
C TYR A 195 7.64 -0.54 -13.30
N PHE A 196 7.50 -1.11 -12.11
CA PHE A 196 8.34 -0.75 -10.96
C PHE A 196 9.83 -0.96 -11.26
N ASP A 197 10.20 -2.14 -11.79
CA ASP A 197 11.57 -2.49 -12.20
C ASP A 197 12.16 -1.49 -13.19
N LYS A 198 11.36 -1.01 -14.15
CA LYS A 198 11.82 -0.02 -15.14
C LYS A 198 12.29 1.26 -14.46
N TYR A 199 11.56 1.74 -13.45
CA TYR A 199 11.87 2.97 -12.73
C TYR A 199 12.95 2.79 -11.66
N THR A 200 13.15 1.58 -11.14
CA THR A 200 14.21 1.28 -10.18
C THR A 200 15.49 0.73 -10.79
N LYS A 201 15.53 0.49 -12.12
CA LYS A 201 16.67 -0.09 -12.84
C LYS A 201 18.02 0.56 -12.52
N LEU A 202 18.06 1.88 -12.39
CA LEU A 202 19.30 2.62 -12.11
C LEU A 202 19.82 2.43 -10.68
N LYS A 203 18.99 1.92 -9.75
CA LYS A 203 19.37 1.68 -8.35
C LYS A 203 20.34 0.51 -8.18
N LYS A 204 20.54 -0.34 -9.22
CA LYS A 204 21.41 -1.54 -9.17
C LYS A 204 21.12 -2.46 -7.98
N LYS A 205 19.85 -2.52 -7.56
CA LYS A 205 19.34 -3.38 -6.47
C LYS A 205 18.56 -4.54 -7.06
N GLU A 206 18.54 -5.66 -6.34
CA GLU A 206 17.55 -6.71 -6.55
C GLU A 206 16.32 -6.42 -5.70
N PHE A 207 15.15 -6.77 -6.22
CA PHE A 207 13.89 -6.61 -5.53
C PHE A 207 13.15 -7.96 -5.48
N LEU A 208 12.76 -8.36 -4.27
CA LEU A 208 11.79 -9.40 -4.03
C LEU A 208 10.39 -8.79 -4.04
N TYR A 209 9.48 -9.44 -4.73
CA TYR A 209 8.07 -9.12 -4.83
C TYR A 209 7.26 -10.28 -4.27
N TYR A 210 6.36 -10.00 -3.34
CA TYR A 210 5.42 -11.00 -2.84
C TYR A 210 4.09 -10.37 -2.49
N THR A 211 3.01 -11.15 -2.59
CA THR A 211 1.69 -10.70 -2.19
C THR A 211 1.23 -11.39 -0.93
N TYR A 212 0.38 -10.71 -0.16
CA TYR A 212 -0.37 -11.28 0.95
C TYR A 212 -1.74 -10.59 1.06
N ASN A 213 -2.73 -11.34 1.54
CA ASN A 213 -4.12 -10.87 1.63
C ASN A 213 -4.61 -11.07 3.08
N MET A 214 -4.07 -10.26 3.99
CA MET A 214 -4.31 -10.35 5.43
C MET A 214 -4.50 -8.95 6.04
N PRO A 215 -5.25 -8.84 7.15
CA PRO A 215 -5.46 -7.61 7.94
C PRO A 215 -4.21 -6.87 8.40
N VAL A 216 -3.10 -7.59 8.57
CA VAL A 216 -1.84 -7.07 9.09
C VAL A 216 -0.71 -7.54 8.17
N CYS A 217 0.29 -6.67 7.97
CA CYS A 217 1.52 -7.06 7.26
C CYS A 217 2.16 -8.27 7.98
N PRO A 218 2.45 -9.38 7.27
CA PRO A 218 3.03 -10.56 7.89
C PRO A 218 4.33 -10.21 8.61
N PRO A 219 4.58 -10.80 9.79
CA PRO A 219 5.84 -10.63 10.48
C PRO A 219 6.98 -11.16 9.60
N ALA A 220 8.15 -10.54 9.71
CA ALA A 220 9.32 -10.94 8.94
C ALA A 220 10.59 -10.85 9.79
N SER A 221 11.48 -11.83 9.65
CA SER A 221 12.85 -11.71 10.15
C SER A 221 13.76 -11.33 8.99
N ILE A 222 14.46 -10.21 9.14
CA ILE A 222 15.28 -9.61 8.09
C ILE A 222 16.73 -9.53 8.59
N THR A 223 17.65 -10.18 7.86
CA THR A 223 19.09 -10.05 8.11
C THR A 223 19.76 -9.55 6.84
N VAL A 224 20.52 -8.46 6.95
CA VAL A 224 21.26 -7.87 5.84
C VAL A 224 22.75 -7.89 6.13
N GLU A 225 23.53 -8.56 5.29
CA GLU A 225 24.99 -8.65 5.39
C GLU A 225 25.61 -8.42 4.01
N ASN A 226 26.46 -7.41 3.85
CA ASN A 226 27.19 -7.14 2.60
C ASN A 226 26.29 -7.10 1.34
N ASP A 227 25.15 -6.40 1.41
CA ASP A 227 24.12 -6.34 0.34
C ASP A 227 23.40 -7.68 0.03
N TYR A 228 23.58 -8.72 0.85
CA TYR A 228 22.79 -9.93 0.83
C TYR A 228 21.70 -9.86 1.88
N LEU A 229 20.46 -10.16 1.48
CA LEU A 229 19.30 -10.19 2.34
C LEU A 229 18.86 -11.64 2.55
N SER A 230 18.78 -12.05 3.82
CA SER A 230 18.06 -13.25 4.24
C SER A 230 16.73 -12.85 4.85
N LEU A 231 15.65 -13.42 4.33
CA LEU A 231 14.28 -13.17 4.75
C LEU A 231 13.64 -14.46 5.25
N LEU A 232 13.16 -14.45 6.50
CA LEU A 232 12.25 -15.48 7.00
C LEU A 232 10.83 -14.94 6.93
N LEU A 233 9.95 -15.71 6.31
CA LEU A 233 8.52 -15.41 6.21
C LEU A 233 7.70 -16.55 6.80
N PRO A 234 6.54 -16.27 7.39
CA PRO A 234 5.69 -17.31 7.96
C PRO A 234 4.91 -18.06 6.86
N TYR A 235 4.88 -19.40 6.90
CA TYR A 235 4.15 -20.18 5.87
C TYR A 235 2.62 -20.08 5.98
N ASN A 236 2.10 -19.72 7.15
CA ASN A 236 0.65 -19.67 7.46
C ASN A 236 -0.03 -18.34 7.07
N HIS A 237 0.67 -17.43 6.39
CA HIS A 237 0.15 -16.08 6.08
C HIS A 237 -0.27 -15.87 4.60
N ASN A 238 -0.50 -16.96 3.87
CA ASN A 238 -0.93 -16.95 2.46
C ASN A 238 -0.05 -16.04 1.56
N ILE A 239 1.26 -16.11 1.79
CA ILE A 239 2.23 -15.32 1.06
C ILE A 239 2.56 -16.00 -0.27
N LYS A 240 2.55 -15.23 -1.36
CA LYS A 240 2.92 -15.71 -2.69
C LYS A 240 4.09 -14.90 -3.25
N ILE A 241 5.21 -15.56 -3.51
CA ILE A 241 6.36 -14.94 -4.20
C ILE A 241 6.00 -14.73 -5.68
N MET A 242 6.29 -13.53 -6.18
CA MET A 242 5.94 -13.10 -7.54
C MET A 242 7.14 -13.09 -8.49
N ASN A 243 8.37 -13.12 -7.97
CA ASN A 243 9.56 -13.21 -8.80
C ASN A 243 9.56 -14.49 -9.64
N LYS A 244 9.76 -14.34 -10.96
CA LYS A 244 9.91 -15.47 -11.88
C LYS A 244 11.33 -16.00 -11.98
N ASN A 245 12.30 -15.15 -11.66
CA ASN A 245 13.71 -15.45 -11.71
C ASN A 245 14.26 -15.61 -10.30
N THR A 246 15.26 -16.47 -10.15
CA THR A 246 16.05 -16.56 -8.92
C THR A 246 16.77 -15.23 -8.66
N LEU A 247 16.75 -14.81 -7.40
CA LEU A 247 17.46 -13.63 -6.91
C LEU A 247 18.84 -14.05 -6.39
N SER A 248 19.89 -13.36 -6.81
CA SER A 248 21.27 -13.72 -6.42
C SER A 248 21.66 -13.16 -5.05
N LYS A 249 21.00 -12.08 -4.62
CA LYS A 249 21.28 -11.35 -3.38
C LYS A 249 20.17 -11.45 -2.34
N ILE A 250 19.05 -12.09 -2.66
CA ILE A 250 17.92 -12.25 -1.74
C ILE A 250 17.59 -13.73 -1.58
N LYS A 251 17.64 -14.21 -0.34
CA LYS A 251 17.27 -15.57 0.04
C LYS A 251 16.02 -15.54 0.90
N VAL A 252 14.98 -16.25 0.48
CA VAL A 252 13.72 -16.36 1.22
C VAL A 252 13.57 -17.77 1.76
N ARG A 253 13.17 -17.90 3.02
CA ARG A 253 12.76 -19.17 3.62
C ARG A 253 11.42 -19.00 4.31
N PHE A 254 10.54 -19.98 4.09
CA PHE A 254 9.29 -20.06 4.84
C PHE A 254 9.49 -20.92 6.09
N VAL A 255 9.06 -20.41 7.24
CA VAL A 255 9.20 -21.07 8.54
C VAL A 255 7.89 -21.01 9.31
N GLU A 256 7.76 -21.84 10.35
CA GLU A 256 6.66 -21.71 11.29
C GLU A 256 6.87 -20.45 12.12
N PHE A 257 5.82 -19.65 12.28
CA PHE A 257 5.80 -18.54 13.23
C PHE A 257 4.60 -18.78 14.15
N LYS A 258 4.89 -19.09 15.42
CA LYS A 258 3.91 -19.21 16.49
C LYS A 258 4.07 -17.98 17.36
N ASP A 259 3.14 -17.04 17.25
CA ASP A 259 3.05 -16.00 18.25
C ASP A 259 2.39 -16.64 19.48
N GLU A 260 3.14 -16.79 20.58
CA GLU A 260 2.63 -17.42 21.82
C GLU A 260 1.60 -16.52 22.56
N SER A 261 1.09 -15.47 21.92
CA SER A 261 0.17 -14.50 22.48
C SER A 261 -1.29 -14.63 22.02
N ASP A 262 -1.70 -15.80 21.51
CA ASP A 262 -3.11 -16.16 21.31
C ASP A 262 -3.76 -16.68 22.61
#